data_AF-A0A1F9D426-F1
#
_entry.id   AF-A0A1F9D426-F1
#
_cell.length_a   1.000
_cell.length_b   1.000
_cell.length_c   1.000
_cell.angle_alpha   90.00
_cell.angle_beta   90.00
_cell.angle_gamma   90.00
#
_symmetry.space_group_name_H-M   'P 1'
#
loop_
_entity.id
_entity.type
_entity.pdbx_description
1 polymer ?
#
loop_
_entity_poly.entity_id
_entity_poly.type
_entity_poly.pdbx_seq_one_letter_code
_entity_poly.pdbx_strand_id
1 'polypeptide(L)'
;MVKIGDAVGWQKSSTKAPDVPKCQKCGKPVKDPKYKLCFECSQKTKLESHEGTQEINLPRECVFETFYDDQNHLKREIFIEAAEKASGIFMGANISQTSIRNLFHLLKDMANRLQADRRLDFGIARETFYKFHRQVVYNANRKGDRGPLLHPVFKEFVEKHLDTATTGREQYLGFVEYLTSIVARLKSK
;
A
#
# COMPACT_ATOMS: atom_id res chain seq x y z
N MET A 1 -26.20 -63.33 71.28
CA MET A 1 -25.94 -63.55 69.84
C MET A 1 -26.67 -62.47 69.06
N VAL A 2 -25.98 -61.44 68.59
CA VAL A 2 -26.54 -60.37 67.74
C VAL A 2 -25.75 -60.37 66.44
N LYS A 3 -26.48 -60.46 65.32
CA LYS A 3 -25.96 -60.68 63.97
C LYS A 3 -25.51 -59.37 63.32
N ILE A 4 -24.46 -59.54 62.53
CA ILE A 4 -23.83 -58.63 61.58
C ILE A 4 -24.82 -58.21 60.48
N GLY A 5 -24.77 -56.93 60.08
CA GLY A 5 -25.36 -56.36 58.86
C GLY A 5 -25.00 -54.86 58.83
N ASP A 6 -24.70 -54.19 57.72
CA ASP A 6 -24.55 -54.53 56.31
C ASP A 6 -23.53 -53.54 55.72
N ALA A 7 -22.72 -53.98 54.77
CA ALA A 7 -21.75 -53.14 54.07
C ALA A 7 -22.46 -52.28 53.01
N VAL A 8 -22.40 -50.96 53.18
CA VAL A 8 -22.92 -49.96 52.24
C VAL A 8 -22.08 -49.99 50.95
N GLY A 9 -22.72 -50.41 49.86
CA GLY A 9 -22.13 -50.41 48.51
C GLY A 9 -21.90 -49.00 47.99
N TRP A 10 -20.64 -48.70 47.63
CA TRP A 10 -20.27 -47.47 46.93
C TRP A 10 -20.61 -47.60 45.44
N GLN A 11 -21.72 -47.00 45.00
CA GLN A 11 -22.02 -46.79 43.59
C GLN A 11 -21.04 -45.77 43.00
N LYS A 12 -20.23 -46.19 42.01
CA LYS A 12 -19.39 -45.30 41.20
C LYS A 12 -20.29 -44.46 40.29
N SER A 13 -20.48 -43.19 40.62
CA SER A 13 -21.09 -42.19 39.73
C SER A 13 -20.14 -41.89 38.57
N SER A 14 -20.44 -42.42 37.39
CA SER A 14 -19.80 -42.05 36.13
C SER A 14 -20.23 -40.62 35.75
N THR A 15 -19.48 -39.62 36.19
CA THR A 15 -19.60 -38.25 35.67
C THR A 15 -19.15 -38.22 34.21
N LYS A 16 -20.10 -38.14 33.27
CA LYS A 16 -19.82 -37.78 31.87
C LYS A 16 -19.14 -36.41 31.87
N ALA A 17 -17.93 -36.34 31.32
CA ALA A 17 -17.21 -35.09 31.15
C ALA A 17 -18.04 -34.12 30.28
N PRO A 18 -18.08 -32.82 30.61
CA PRO A 18 -18.77 -31.83 29.80
C PRO A 18 -18.15 -31.75 28.40
N ASP A 19 -19.01 -31.69 27.38
CA ASP A 19 -18.61 -31.63 25.98
C ASP A 19 -17.93 -30.27 25.70
N VAL A 20 -16.59 -30.27 25.66
CA VAL A 20 -15.81 -29.05 25.45
C VAL A 20 -15.82 -28.73 23.95
N PRO A 21 -16.30 -27.53 23.55
CA PRO A 21 -16.32 -27.15 22.15
C PRO A 21 -14.90 -27.15 21.56
N LYS A 22 -14.79 -27.59 20.31
CA LYS A 22 -13.51 -27.80 19.61
C LYS A 22 -13.33 -26.81 18.47
N CYS A 23 -12.09 -26.45 18.23
CA CYS A 23 -11.66 -25.60 17.12
C CYS A 23 -11.99 -26.26 15.79
N GLN A 24 -12.64 -25.53 14.89
CA GLN A 24 -12.99 -26.05 13.56
C GLN A 24 -11.77 -26.38 12.69
N LYS A 25 -10.63 -25.72 12.90
CA LYS A 25 -9.42 -25.90 12.07
C LYS A 25 -8.49 -27.01 12.56
N CYS A 26 -8.36 -27.21 13.87
CA CYS A 26 -7.35 -28.12 14.43
C CYS A 26 -7.87 -29.08 15.50
N GLY A 27 -9.17 -29.04 15.84
CA GLY A 27 -9.78 -29.94 16.81
C GLY A 27 -9.42 -29.70 18.29
N LYS A 28 -8.49 -28.78 18.59
CA LYS A 28 -8.13 -28.39 19.96
C LYS A 28 -9.31 -27.73 20.70
N PRO A 29 -9.46 -27.90 22.02
CA PRO A 29 -10.54 -27.27 22.78
C PRO A 29 -10.46 -25.74 22.68
N VAL A 30 -11.61 -25.09 22.49
CA VAL A 30 -11.70 -23.62 22.53
C VAL A 30 -11.99 -23.19 23.96
N LYS A 31 -11.38 -22.07 24.37
CA LYS A 31 -11.49 -21.54 25.75
C LYS A 31 -12.91 -21.08 26.08
N ASP A 32 -13.67 -20.64 25.07
CA ASP A 32 -15.03 -20.13 25.22
C ASP A 32 -15.86 -20.61 24.02
N PRO A 33 -17.07 -21.17 24.24
CA PRO A 33 -17.95 -21.68 23.19
C PRO A 33 -18.29 -20.66 22.09
N LYS A 34 -18.15 -19.36 22.36
CA LYS A 34 -18.42 -18.32 21.34
C LYS A 34 -17.39 -18.27 20.21
N TYR A 35 -16.21 -18.88 20.39
CA TYR A 35 -15.15 -18.84 19.39
C TYR A 35 -15.14 -20.10 18.52
N LYS A 36 -15.11 -19.91 17.20
CA LYS A 36 -15.01 -20.99 16.20
C LYS A 36 -13.59 -21.58 16.08
N LEU A 37 -12.58 -20.82 16.49
CA LEU A 37 -11.16 -21.17 16.36
C LEU A 37 -10.47 -21.09 17.72
N CYS A 38 -9.46 -21.93 17.94
CA CYS A 38 -8.59 -21.81 19.10
C CYS A 38 -7.66 -20.60 18.99
N PHE A 39 -7.04 -20.24 20.11
CA PHE A 39 -6.11 -19.10 20.20
C PHE A 39 -4.98 -19.18 19.17
N GLU A 40 -4.34 -20.35 19.03
CA GLU A 40 -3.25 -20.54 18.06
C GLU A 40 -3.71 -20.37 16.61
N CYS A 41 -4.86 -20.96 16.25
CA CYS A 41 -5.40 -20.82 14.90
C CYS A 41 -5.85 -19.39 14.60
N SER A 42 -6.45 -18.70 15.59
CA SER A 42 -6.83 -17.29 15.47
C SER A 42 -5.60 -16.37 15.33
N GLN A 43 -4.52 -16.64 16.06
CA GLN A 43 -3.25 -15.93 15.92
C GLN A 43 -2.62 -16.16 14.54
N LYS A 44 -2.59 -17.40 14.04
CA LYS A 44 -2.10 -17.71 12.70
C LYS A 44 -2.91 -16.99 11.62
N THR A 45 -4.25 -17.00 11.71
CA THR A 45 -5.08 -16.25 10.77
C THR A 45 -4.81 -14.74 10.83
N LYS A 46 -4.55 -14.18 12.02
CA LYS A 46 -4.22 -12.76 12.17
C LYS A 46 -2.84 -12.40 11.58
N LEU A 47 -1.89 -13.33 11.61
CA LEU A 47 -0.57 -13.19 10.97
C LEU A 47 -0.68 -13.34 9.44
N GLU A 48 -1.42 -14.34 8.96
CA GLU A 48 -1.70 -14.57 7.53
C GLU A 48 -2.51 -13.40 6.91
N SER A 49 -3.31 -12.68 7.71
CA SER A 49 -4.03 -11.47 7.28
C SER A 49 -3.12 -10.27 7.00
N HIS A 50 -1.87 -10.29 7.46
CA HIS A 50 -0.89 -9.21 7.25
C HIS A 50 0.09 -9.49 6.11
N GLU A 51 0.07 -10.70 5.53
CA GLU A 51 0.80 -11.07 4.31
C GLU A 51 -0.10 -11.16 3.07
N GLY A 52 -1.31 -10.61 3.16
CA GLY A 52 -2.04 -10.18 1.98
C GLY A 52 -1.34 -8.97 1.40
N THR A 53 -0.31 -9.17 0.58
CA THR A 53 0.11 -8.17 -0.40
C THR A 53 -1.12 -7.95 -1.27
N GLN A 54 -1.99 -7.01 -0.89
CA GLN A 54 -2.96 -6.48 -1.83
C GLN A 54 -2.11 -6.06 -3.02
N GLU A 55 -2.30 -6.71 -4.17
CA GLU A 55 -1.67 -6.26 -5.40
C GLU A 55 -2.11 -4.82 -5.58
N ILE A 56 -1.21 -3.93 -5.22
CA ILE A 56 -1.35 -2.52 -5.55
C ILE A 56 -1.20 -2.54 -7.06
N ASN A 57 -2.30 -2.26 -7.74
CA ASN A 57 -2.35 -2.35 -9.18
C ASN A 57 -2.83 -1.01 -9.70
N LEU A 58 -1.86 -0.16 -10.03
CA LEU A 58 -2.15 1.05 -10.78
C LEU A 58 -2.76 0.67 -12.14
N PRO A 59 -3.95 1.21 -12.49
CA PRO A 59 -4.56 0.98 -13.78
C PRO A 59 -3.60 1.37 -14.90
N ARG A 60 -3.63 0.62 -16.00
CA ARG A 60 -2.73 0.83 -17.15
C ARG A 60 -2.83 2.24 -17.71
N GLU A 61 -4.00 2.86 -17.63
CA GLU A 61 -4.25 4.21 -18.12
C GLU A 61 -3.53 5.29 -17.28
N CYS A 62 -3.04 4.95 -16.10
CA CYS A 62 -2.21 5.82 -15.26
C CYS A 62 -0.70 5.61 -15.48
N VAL A 63 -0.30 4.74 -16.41
CA VAL A 63 1.10 4.35 -16.65
C VAL A 63 1.47 4.64 -18.10
N PHE A 64 2.47 5.49 -18.29
CA PHE A 64 2.87 5.98 -19.61
C PHE A 64 4.27 5.48 -20.01
N GLU A 65 4.35 4.84 -21.19
CA GLU A 65 5.62 4.57 -21.89
C GLU A 65 6.21 5.84 -22.52
N THR A 66 5.35 6.80 -22.85
CA THR A 66 5.72 8.15 -23.28
C THR A 66 4.60 9.14 -22.93
N PHE A 67 4.98 10.34 -22.47
CA PHE A 67 4.05 11.44 -22.19
C PHE A 67 3.66 12.24 -23.44
N TYR A 68 4.26 11.93 -24.58
CA TYR A 68 4.10 12.67 -25.83
C TYR A 68 3.40 11.82 -26.89
N ASP A 69 2.62 12.47 -27.73
CA ASP A 69 1.98 11.89 -28.90
C ASP A 69 2.92 11.86 -30.13
N ASP A 70 2.42 11.35 -31.25
CA ASP A 70 3.17 11.22 -32.50
C ASP A 70 3.56 12.59 -33.12
N GLN A 71 2.96 13.68 -32.64
CA GLN A 71 3.25 15.06 -33.06
C GLN A 71 4.22 15.77 -32.09
N ASN A 72 4.75 15.05 -31.11
CA ASN A 72 5.59 15.57 -30.04
C ASN A 72 4.89 16.62 -29.15
N HIS A 73 3.57 16.49 -28.98
CA HIS A 73 2.81 17.25 -28.00
C HIS A 73 2.50 16.40 -26.76
N LEU A 74 2.31 17.06 -25.61
CA LEU A 74 1.88 16.35 -24.41
C LEU A 74 0.49 15.75 -24.62
N LYS A 75 0.37 14.45 -24.33
CA LYS A 75 -0.88 13.69 -24.39
C LYS A 75 -1.95 14.33 -23.53
N ARG A 76 -3.16 14.54 -24.10
CA ARG A 76 -4.28 15.17 -23.39
C ARG A 76 -4.64 14.43 -22.10
N GLU A 77 -4.48 13.11 -22.11
CA GLU A 77 -4.85 12.23 -21.01
C GLU A 77 -4.07 12.54 -19.73
N ILE A 78 -2.81 13.02 -19.84
CA ILE A 78 -2.00 13.37 -18.66
C ILE A 78 -2.57 14.59 -17.93
N PHE A 79 -3.34 15.44 -18.61
CA PHE A 79 -3.93 16.63 -18.02
C PHE A 79 -5.30 16.37 -17.44
N ILE A 80 -6.03 15.35 -17.91
CA ILE A 80 -7.45 15.15 -17.62
C ILE A 80 -7.70 13.73 -17.10
N GLU A 81 -7.90 12.76 -17.98
CA GLU A 81 -8.42 11.42 -17.62
C GLU A 81 -7.48 10.66 -16.69
N ALA A 82 -6.20 10.56 -17.07
CA ALA A 82 -5.21 9.81 -16.30
C ALA A 82 -4.87 10.54 -14.99
N ALA A 83 -4.89 11.87 -14.98
CA ALA A 83 -4.65 12.66 -13.78
C ALA A 83 -5.81 12.54 -12.78
N GLU A 84 -7.05 12.58 -13.28
CA GLU A 84 -8.24 12.34 -12.47
C GLU A 84 -8.23 10.94 -11.86
N LYS A 85 -8.00 9.90 -12.69
CA LYS A 85 -7.96 8.51 -12.22
C LYS A 85 -6.86 8.29 -11.18
N ALA A 86 -5.63 8.75 -11.45
CA ALA A 86 -4.52 8.64 -10.50
C ALA A 86 -4.79 9.40 -9.19
N SER A 87 -5.35 10.62 -9.27
CA SER A 87 -5.72 11.39 -8.08
C SER A 87 -6.80 10.67 -7.26
N GLY A 88 -7.79 10.05 -7.91
CA GLY A 88 -8.82 9.23 -7.26
C GLY A 88 -8.23 8.06 -6.47
N ILE A 89 -7.27 7.35 -7.06
CA ILE A 89 -6.55 6.26 -6.40
C ILE A 89 -5.77 6.76 -5.19
N PHE A 90 -5.04 7.88 -5.34
CA PHE A 90 -4.25 8.46 -4.25
C PHE A 90 -5.14 8.95 -3.10
N MET A 91 -6.28 9.55 -3.40
CA MET A 91 -7.28 9.92 -2.39
C MET A 91 -7.86 8.69 -1.68
N GLY A 92 -8.20 7.63 -2.43
CA GLY A 92 -8.67 6.36 -1.86
C GLY A 92 -7.61 5.68 -0.95
N ALA A 93 -6.34 5.90 -1.25
CA ALA A 93 -5.20 5.48 -0.44
C ALA A 93 -4.82 6.45 0.69
N ASN A 94 -5.67 7.46 0.97
CA ASN A 94 -5.46 8.49 2.00
C ASN A 94 -4.14 9.27 1.84
N ILE A 95 -3.63 9.42 0.62
CA ILE A 95 -2.42 10.21 0.36
C ILE A 95 -2.78 11.68 0.38
N SER A 96 -2.18 12.43 1.31
CA SER A 96 -2.40 13.86 1.41
C SER A 96 -1.64 14.63 0.33
N GLN A 97 -2.21 15.74 -0.12
CA GLN A 97 -1.52 16.63 -1.05
C GLN A 97 -0.16 17.09 -0.51
N THR A 98 -0.08 17.41 0.78
CA THR A 98 1.15 17.86 1.44
C THR A 98 2.27 16.82 1.35
N SER A 99 1.93 15.53 1.53
CA SER A 99 2.90 14.43 1.45
C SER A 99 3.55 14.33 0.07
N ILE A 100 2.78 14.49 -1.00
CA ILE A 100 3.30 14.49 -2.38
C ILE A 100 4.03 15.80 -2.68
N ARG A 101 3.48 16.95 -2.28
CA ARG A 101 4.04 18.27 -2.61
C ARG A 101 5.48 18.42 -2.12
N ASN A 102 5.76 18.00 -0.89
CA ASN A 102 7.11 18.09 -0.31
C ASN A 102 8.15 17.29 -1.11
N LEU A 103 7.75 16.15 -1.68
CA LEU A 103 8.61 15.33 -2.54
C LEU A 103 8.71 15.91 -3.96
N PHE A 104 7.59 16.44 -4.47
CA PHE A 104 7.45 16.95 -5.82
C PHE A 104 8.21 18.25 -6.09
N HIS A 105 8.38 19.12 -5.08
CA HIS A 105 9.09 20.39 -5.25
C HIS A 105 10.48 20.23 -5.88
N LEU A 106 11.22 19.19 -5.47
CA LEU A 106 12.53 18.86 -6.02
C LEU A 106 12.48 18.67 -7.55
N LEU A 107 11.45 17.98 -8.05
CA LEU A 107 11.31 17.73 -9.47
C LEU A 107 10.88 18.98 -10.24
N LYS A 108 9.95 19.77 -9.67
CA LYS A 108 9.43 20.98 -10.32
C LYS A 108 10.50 22.05 -10.43
N ASP A 109 11.34 22.24 -9.41
CA ASP A 109 12.44 23.20 -9.46
C ASP A 109 13.45 22.84 -10.56
N MET A 110 13.75 21.55 -10.72
CA MET A 110 14.61 21.07 -11.80
C MET A 110 13.94 21.21 -13.18
N ALA A 111 12.63 20.95 -13.29
CA ALA A 111 11.90 21.19 -14.54
C ALA A 111 11.96 22.67 -14.97
N ASN A 112 11.76 23.59 -14.02
CA ASN A 112 11.86 25.02 -14.29
C ASN A 112 13.28 25.41 -14.76
N ARG A 113 14.32 24.85 -14.13
CA ARG A 113 15.72 25.07 -14.55
C ARG A 113 16.00 24.52 -15.94
N LEU A 114 15.52 23.32 -16.26
CA LEU A 114 15.61 22.78 -17.61
C LEU A 114 14.92 23.76 -18.57
N GLN A 115 13.66 24.12 -18.36
CA GLN A 115 12.93 25.03 -19.26
C GLN A 115 13.64 26.37 -19.49
N ALA A 116 14.24 26.94 -18.45
CA ALA A 116 15.00 28.19 -18.54
C ALA A 116 16.33 28.04 -19.30
N ASP A 117 17.03 26.92 -19.15
CA ASP A 117 18.32 26.67 -19.79
C ASP A 117 18.31 25.40 -20.65
N ARG A 118 18.31 25.60 -21.97
CA ARG A 118 18.37 24.51 -22.96
C ARG A 118 19.72 23.80 -23.01
N ARG A 119 20.80 24.42 -22.51
CA ARG A 119 22.16 23.87 -22.50
C ARG A 119 22.45 23.06 -21.24
N LEU A 120 21.58 23.14 -20.24
CA LEU A 120 21.74 22.40 -19.00
C LEU A 120 21.76 20.90 -19.26
N ASP A 121 22.80 20.24 -18.75
CA ASP A 121 22.98 18.80 -18.89
C ASP A 121 21.80 18.04 -18.27
N PHE A 122 21.18 17.17 -19.07
CA PHE A 122 20.10 16.31 -18.63
C PHE A 122 20.55 15.29 -17.58
N GLY A 123 21.85 14.95 -17.50
CA GLY A 123 22.41 14.13 -16.44
C GLY A 123 22.02 14.61 -15.04
N ILE A 124 22.00 15.92 -14.82
CA ILE A 124 21.63 16.55 -13.54
C ILE A 124 20.15 16.31 -13.21
N ALA A 125 19.26 16.36 -14.21
CA ALA A 125 17.83 16.11 -14.01
C ALA A 125 17.56 14.63 -13.71
N ARG A 126 18.26 13.73 -14.39
CA ARG A 126 18.21 12.29 -14.11
C ARG A 126 18.68 11.96 -12.69
N GLU A 127 19.80 12.54 -12.23
CA GLU A 127 20.24 12.40 -10.83
C GLU A 127 19.19 12.94 -9.84
N THR A 128 18.55 14.05 -10.18
CA THR A 128 17.48 14.64 -9.37
C THR A 128 16.29 13.69 -9.26
N PHE A 129 15.93 13.01 -10.35
CA PHE A 129 14.90 11.97 -10.32
C PHE A 129 15.29 10.80 -9.43
N TYR A 130 16.53 10.32 -9.48
CA TYR A 130 16.98 9.23 -8.60
C TYR A 130 16.96 9.62 -7.12
N LYS A 131 17.29 10.87 -6.79
CA LYS A 131 17.16 11.39 -5.42
C LYS A 131 15.70 11.40 -4.96
N PHE A 132 14.79 11.85 -5.82
CA PHE A 132 13.34 11.81 -5.58
C PHE A 132 12.85 10.36 -5.39
N HIS A 133 13.19 9.45 -6.30
CA HIS A 133 12.83 8.04 -6.21
C HIS A 133 13.30 7.41 -4.89
N ARG A 134 14.56 7.64 -4.51
CA ARG A 134 15.09 7.17 -3.22
C ARG A 134 14.29 7.69 -2.02
N GLN A 135 13.87 8.95 -2.03
CA GLN A 135 13.03 9.51 -0.97
C GLN A 135 11.65 8.87 -0.94
N VAL A 136 11.04 8.60 -2.10
CA VAL A 136 9.76 7.90 -2.23
C VAL A 136 9.83 6.50 -1.66
N VAL A 137 10.84 5.70 -2.06
CA VAL A 137 11.07 4.34 -1.55
C VAL A 137 11.28 4.36 -0.04
N TYR A 138 12.11 5.28 0.45
CA TYR A 138 12.35 5.44 1.88
C TYR A 138 11.07 5.77 2.66
N ASN A 139 10.29 6.76 2.21
CA ASN A 139 9.06 7.17 2.88
C ASN A 139 7.96 6.09 2.83
N ALA A 140 7.92 5.29 1.76
CA ALA A 140 6.98 4.18 1.64
C ALA A 140 7.31 3.02 2.57
N ASN A 141 8.60 2.74 2.80
CA ASN A 141 9.06 1.65 3.66
C ASN A 141 9.18 2.06 5.14
N ARG A 142 9.36 3.37 5.43
CA ARG A 142 9.50 3.88 6.78
C ARG A 142 8.16 3.87 7.51
N LYS A 143 8.07 3.09 8.58
CA LYS A 143 6.92 3.08 9.50
C LYS A 143 7.05 4.24 10.49
N GLY A 144 6.04 5.10 10.55
CA GLY A 144 5.79 5.99 11.69
C GLY A 144 4.70 5.41 12.60
N ASP A 145 4.31 6.18 13.62
CA ASP A 145 3.34 5.75 14.64
C ASP A 145 1.96 5.38 14.05
N ARG A 146 1.63 5.89 12.86
CA ARG A 146 0.34 5.69 12.17
C ARG A 146 0.45 4.89 10.88
N GLY A 147 1.57 4.19 10.65
CA GLY A 147 1.83 3.45 9.42
C GLY A 147 2.87 4.12 8.52
N PRO A 148 2.95 3.73 7.23
CA PRO A 148 3.95 4.27 6.32
C PRO A 148 3.74 5.77 6.07
N LEU A 149 4.83 6.54 5.95
CA LEU A 149 4.76 7.99 5.70
C LEU A 149 4.21 8.32 4.31
N LEU A 150 4.29 7.36 3.38
CA LEU A 150 3.76 7.45 2.04
C LEU A 150 3.14 6.12 1.64
N HIS A 151 1.93 6.14 1.10
CA HIS A 151 1.28 4.89 0.71
C HIS A 151 2.04 4.21 -0.44
N PRO A 152 2.23 2.87 -0.43
CA PRO A 152 3.06 2.22 -1.44
C PRO A 152 2.53 2.31 -2.88
N VAL A 153 1.26 2.66 -3.08
CA VAL A 153 0.72 2.98 -4.43
C VAL A 153 1.41 4.17 -5.10
N PHE A 154 1.86 5.16 -4.32
CA PHE A 154 2.63 6.26 -4.92
C PHE A 154 4.05 5.81 -5.27
N LYS A 155 4.62 4.91 -4.47
CA LYS A 155 5.92 4.29 -4.78
C LYS A 155 5.83 3.52 -6.11
N GLU A 156 4.83 2.66 -6.26
CA GLU A 156 4.60 1.92 -7.51
C GLU A 156 4.39 2.86 -8.70
N PHE A 157 3.65 3.96 -8.52
CA PHE A 157 3.47 4.99 -9.55
C PHE A 157 4.81 5.56 -10.03
N VAL A 158 5.71 5.88 -9.10
CA VAL A 158 7.03 6.42 -9.44
C VAL A 158 7.91 5.35 -10.09
N GLU A 159 7.91 4.12 -9.56
CA GLU A 159 8.69 3.01 -10.10
C GLU A 159 8.29 2.68 -11.55
N LYS A 160 6.99 2.64 -11.85
CA LYS A 160 6.49 2.37 -13.21
C LYS A 160 6.83 3.46 -14.25
N HIS A 161 7.21 4.66 -13.81
CA HIS A 161 7.62 5.76 -14.70
C HIS A 161 9.11 6.08 -14.61
N LEU A 162 9.89 5.34 -13.83
CA LEU A 162 11.31 5.62 -13.61
C LEU A 162 12.09 5.64 -14.92
N ASP A 163 11.93 4.60 -15.74
CA ASP A 163 12.64 4.47 -17.01
C ASP A 163 12.20 5.57 -17.99
N THR A 164 10.89 5.76 -18.17
CA THR A 164 10.33 6.80 -19.03
C THR A 164 10.85 8.19 -18.63
N ALA A 165 10.67 8.60 -17.37
CA ALA A 165 11.00 9.93 -16.89
C ALA A 165 12.51 10.22 -16.89
N THR A 166 13.36 9.19 -16.92
CA THR A 166 14.83 9.34 -16.95
C THR A 166 15.45 9.11 -18.33
N THR A 167 14.63 8.84 -19.35
CA THR A 167 15.10 8.59 -20.73
C THR A 167 15.56 9.88 -21.41
N GLY A 168 14.90 11.00 -21.15
CA GLY A 168 15.24 12.25 -21.81
C GLY A 168 14.56 13.47 -21.20
N ARG A 169 15.00 14.64 -21.66
CA ARG A 169 14.53 15.94 -21.19
C ARG A 169 13.03 16.12 -21.36
N GLU A 170 12.49 15.75 -22.52
CA GLU A 170 11.06 15.82 -22.80
C GLU A 170 10.29 14.92 -21.83
N GLN A 171 10.66 13.65 -21.71
CA GLN A 171 9.96 12.72 -20.82
C GLN A 171 10.00 13.13 -19.34
N TYR A 172 11.12 13.71 -18.88
CA TYR A 172 11.19 14.29 -17.54
C TYR A 172 10.18 15.43 -17.36
N LEU A 173 10.10 16.36 -18.32
CA LEU A 173 9.14 17.48 -18.27
C LEU A 173 7.70 16.96 -18.34
N GLY A 174 7.42 15.99 -19.21
CA GLY A 174 6.11 15.35 -19.31
C GLY A 174 5.68 14.69 -18.00
N PHE A 175 6.57 13.96 -17.33
CA PHE A 175 6.30 13.39 -16.01
C PHE A 175 5.98 14.47 -14.98
N VAL A 176 6.74 15.57 -14.96
CA VAL A 176 6.50 16.69 -14.02
C VAL A 176 5.16 17.35 -14.27
N GLU A 177 4.75 17.55 -15.53
CA GLU A 177 3.42 18.09 -15.86
C GLU A 177 2.28 17.11 -15.51
N TYR A 178 2.48 15.81 -15.71
CA TYR A 178 1.52 14.80 -15.28
C TYR A 178 1.33 14.81 -13.76
N LEU A 179 2.44 14.78 -13.00
CA LEU A 179 2.40 14.82 -11.55
C LEU A 179 1.82 16.16 -11.03
N THR A 180 2.10 17.27 -11.70
CA THR A 180 1.46 18.57 -11.42
C THR A 180 -0.06 18.46 -11.57
N SER A 181 -0.54 17.88 -12.67
CA SER A 181 -1.96 17.70 -12.97
C SER A 181 -2.68 16.81 -11.93
N ILE A 182 -1.98 15.79 -11.42
CA ILE A 182 -2.48 14.95 -10.32
C ILE A 182 -2.56 15.75 -9.02
N VAL A 183 -1.47 16.44 -8.63
CA VAL A 183 -1.39 17.22 -7.38
C VAL A 183 -2.41 18.35 -7.34
N ALA A 184 -2.73 18.95 -8.49
CA ALA A 184 -3.77 19.96 -8.61
C ALA A 184 -5.16 19.41 -8.24
N ARG A 185 -5.46 18.16 -8.62
CA ARG A 185 -6.75 17.50 -8.37
C ARG A 185 -6.91 16.94 -6.95
N LEU A 186 -5.81 16.71 -6.24
CA LEU A 186 -5.86 16.35 -4.82
C LEU A 186 -6.44 17.46 -3.93
N LYS A 187 -6.58 18.69 -4.43
CA LYS A 187 -7.18 19.83 -3.71
C LYS A 187 -8.71 19.81 -3.67
N SER A 188 -9.38 18.98 -4.49
CA SER A 188 -10.77 19.20 -4.87
C SER A 188 -11.83 18.57 -3.95
N LYS A 189 -11.69 18.65 -2.62
CA LYS A 189 -12.76 18.29 -1.68
C LYS A 189 -12.99 19.36 -0.62
#